data_AF-A0A962D1C9-F1
#
_entry.id   AF-A0A962D1C9-F1
#
_cell.length_a   1.000
_cell.length_b   1.000
_cell.length_c   1.000
_cell.angle_alpha   90.00
_cell.angle_beta   90.00
_cell.angle_gamma   90.00
#
_symmetry.space_group_name_H-M   'P 1'
#
loop_
_entity.id
_entity.type
_entity.pdbx_description
1 polymer ?
#
loop_
_entity_poly.entity_id
_entity_poly.type
_entity_poly.pdbx_seq_one_letter_code
_entity_poly.pdbx_strand_id
1 'polypeptide(L)'
;LGDPDNGVIVAGYIGSWLMAGGFLAIGSCVSASTRSQVIAFIITIVICFVLLLAGHRVVLDFVSPWLPQFLVDAVASISFITHFDSISKGVIDLRDLLFFGLLIGIFLYATTVVIEMKKAD
;
A
#
# COMPACT_ATOMS: atom_id res chain seq x y z
N LEU A 1 -7.51 0.05 -35.64
CA LEU A 1 -7.09 -1.00 -34.69
C LEU A 1 -5.80 -0.46 -34.08
N GLY A 2 -5.92 0.22 -32.93
CA GLY A 2 -4.85 1.04 -32.39
C GLY A 2 -3.65 0.18 -32.00
N ASP A 3 -2.44 0.68 -32.28
CA ASP A 3 -1.20 0.08 -31.83
C ASP A 3 -1.24 0.00 -30.30
N PRO A 4 -1.31 -1.21 -29.71
CA PRO A 4 -1.25 -1.33 -28.26
C PRO A 4 0.11 -0.81 -27.80
N ASP A 5 0.09 0.19 -26.92
CA ASP A 5 1.29 0.66 -26.28
C ASP A 5 1.76 -0.41 -25.28
N ASN A 6 2.68 -1.25 -25.73
CA ASN A 6 3.29 -2.31 -24.93
C ASN A 6 3.97 -1.75 -23.66
N GLY A 7 4.38 -0.48 -23.64
CA GLY A 7 4.92 0.19 -22.47
C GLY A 7 3.89 0.34 -21.36
N VAL A 8 2.68 0.79 -21.71
CA VAL A 8 1.55 0.91 -20.76
C VAL A 8 1.15 -0.47 -20.20
N ILE A 9 1.15 -1.50 -21.05
CA ILE A 9 0.83 -2.87 -20.62
C ILE A 9 1.83 -3.37 -19.59
N VAL A 10 3.14 -3.27 -19.88
CA VAL A 10 4.19 -3.70 -18.95
C VAL A 10 4.16 -2.89 -17.66
N ALA A 11 3.93 -1.57 -17.74
CA ALA A 11 3.80 -0.73 -16.57
C ALA A 11 2.63 -1.15 -15.67
N GLY A 12 1.46 -1.48 -16.24
CA GLY A 12 0.31 -2.00 -15.49
C GLY A 12 0.60 -3.33 -14.76
N TYR A 13 1.34 -4.24 -15.40
CA TYR A 13 1.76 -5.49 -14.75
C TYR A 13 2.74 -5.25 -13.60
N ILE A 14 3.72 -4.38 -13.78
CA ILE A 14 4.68 -4.02 -12.72
C ILE A 14 3.96 -3.33 -11.55
N GLY A 15 3.07 -2.38 -11.83
CA GLY A 15 2.29 -1.67 -10.82
C GLY A 15 1.40 -2.61 -10.01
N SER A 16 0.71 -3.55 -10.66
CA SER A 16 -0.14 -4.53 -9.98
C SER A 16 0.66 -5.52 -9.14
N TRP A 17 1.83 -5.95 -9.62
CA TRP A 17 2.73 -6.81 -8.86
C TRP A 17 3.28 -6.12 -7.61
N LEU A 18 3.73 -4.86 -7.72
CA LEU A 18 4.18 -4.05 -6.59
C LEU A 18 3.06 -3.81 -5.57
N MET A 19 1.85 -3.50 -6.04
CA MET A 19 0.69 -3.31 -5.18
C MET A 19 0.33 -4.59 -4.41
N ALA A 20 0.31 -5.74 -5.11
CA ALA A 20 0.08 -7.04 -4.47
C ALA A 20 1.16 -7.35 -3.43
N GLY A 21 2.44 -7.07 -3.74
CA GLY A 21 3.56 -7.20 -2.81
C GLY A 21 3.39 -6.35 -1.54
N GLY A 22 2.93 -5.10 -1.68
CA GLY A 22 2.62 -4.22 -0.57
C GLY A 22 1.56 -4.79 0.38
N PHE A 23 0.45 -5.29 -0.17
CA PHE A 23 -0.61 -5.91 0.63
C PHE A 23 -0.16 -7.19 1.33
N LEU A 24 0.67 -8.01 0.67
CA LEU A 24 1.26 -9.20 1.29
C LEU A 24 2.19 -8.85 2.45
N ALA A 25 3.02 -7.81 2.31
CA ALA A 25 3.91 -7.35 3.38
C ALA A 25 3.11 -6.88 4.61
N ILE A 26 2.06 -6.07 4.39
CA ILE A 26 1.16 -5.60 5.45
C ILE A 26 0.47 -6.77 6.14
N GLY A 27 -0.12 -7.69 5.36
CA GLY A 27 -0.80 -8.86 5.90
C GLY A 27 0.13 -9.76 6.71
N SER A 28 1.39 -9.89 6.28
CA SER A 28 2.40 -10.67 7.00
C SER A 28 2.72 -10.06 8.37
N CYS A 29 2.86 -8.73 8.45
CA CYS A 29 3.11 -8.01 9.70
C CYS A 29 1.93 -8.12 10.68
N VAL A 30 0.71 -7.94 10.18
CA VAL A 30 -0.53 -8.04 10.99
C VAL A 30 -0.73 -9.47 11.48
N SER A 31 -0.47 -10.46 10.62
CA SER A 31 -0.53 -11.88 10.95
C SER A 31 0.48 -12.25 12.03
N ALA A 32 1.73 -11.81 11.90
CA ALA A 32 2.76 -12.04 12.92
C ALA A 32 2.40 -11.43 14.28
N SER A 33 1.73 -10.27 14.27
CA SER A 33 1.31 -9.58 15.50
C SER A 33 0.17 -10.30 16.22
N THR A 34 -0.76 -10.92 15.49
CA THR A 34 -2.01 -11.47 16.05
C THR A 34 -1.88 -12.97 16.37
N ARG A 35 -2.58 -13.48 17.40
CA ARG A 35 -2.63 -14.93 17.70
C ARG A 35 -3.75 -15.66 16.96
N SER A 36 -4.79 -14.95 16.56
CA SER A 36 -5.98 -15.47 15.88
C SER A 36 -5.97 -15.13 14.38
N GLN A 37 -5.94 -16.17 13.55
CA GLN A 37 -5.88 -16.04 12.08
C GLN A 37 -7.06 -15.25 11.50
N VAL A 38 -8.27 -15.43 12.05
CA VAL A 38 -9.46 -14.71 11.60
C VAL A 38 -9.35 -13.21 11.88
N ILE A 39 -8.85 -12.83 13.05
CA ILE A 39 -8.69 -11.41 13.41
C ILE A 39 -7.60 -10.78 12.55
N ALA A 40 -6.48 -11.48 12.34
CA ALA A 40 -5.42 -11.02 11.43
C ALA A 40 -5.94 -10.74 10.02
N PHE A 41 -6.77 -11.63 9.48
CA PHE A 41 -7.37 -11.48 8.16
C PHE A 41 -8.27 -10.24 8.08
N ILE A 42 -9.19 -10.07 9.04
CA ILE A 42 -10.12 -8.92 9.06
C ILE A 42 -9.34 -7.61 9.18
N ILE A 43 -8.36 -7.53 10.08
CA ILE A 43 -7.54 -6.32 10.27
C ILE A 43 -6.75 -6.01 9.01
N THR A 44 -6.16 -7.01 8.37
CA THR A 44 -5.42 -6.83 7.11
C THR A 44 -6.32 -6.25 6.03
N ILE A 45 -7.53 -6.79 5.85
CA ILE A 45 -8.48 -6.26 4.85
C ILE A 45 -8.83 -4.81 5.17
N VAL A 46 -9.12 -4.48 6.42
CA VAL A 46 -9.47 -3.12 6.83
C VAL A 46 -8.30 -2.16 6.54
N ILE A 47 -7.07 -2.53 6.90
CA ILE A 47 -5.89 -1.70 6.63
C ILE A 47 -5.66 -1.52 5.14
N CYS A 48 -5.70 -2.62 4.36
CA CYS A 48 -5.54 -2.56 2.92
C CYS A 48 -6.63 -1.70 2.26
N PHE A 49 -7.88 -1.83 2.70
CA PHE A 49 -9.00 -1.04 2.19
C PHE A 49 -8.85 0.45 2.49
N VAL A 50 -8.43 0.80 3.71
CA VAL A 50 -8.13 2.18 4.09
C VAL A 50 -6.97 2.74 3.26
N LEU A 51 -5.87 1.99 3.08
CA LEU A 51 -4.73 2.44 2.27
C LEU A 51 -5.09 2.63 0.79
N LEU A 52 -5.98 1.79 0.26
CA LEU A 52 -6.46 1.87 -1.11
C LEU A 52 -7.31 3.13 -1.31
N LEU A 53 -8.18 3.44 -0.34
CA LEU A 53 -9.06 4.60 -0.40
C LEU A 53 -8.45 5.90 0.15
N ALA A 54 -7.29 5.85 0.80
CA ALA A 54 -6.68 6.97 1.52
C ALA A 54 -6.54 8.27 0.70
N GLY A 55 -6.30 8.17 -0.61
CA GLY A 55 -6.19 9.32 -1.52
C GLY A 55 -7.38 9.49 -2.45
N HIS A 56 -8.45 8.73 -2.21
CA HIS A 56 -9.72 9.02 -2.83
C HIS A 56 -10.36 10.23 -2.12
N ARG A 57 -10.94 11.14 -2.90
CA ARG A 57 -11.54 12.39 -2.39
C ARG A 57 -12.55 12.13 -1.26
N VAL A 58 -13.31 11.03 -1.34
CA VAL A 58 -14.29 10.63 -0.31
C VAL A 58 -13.64 10.42 1.07
N VAL A 59 -12.43 9.85 1.13
CA VAL A 59 -11.73 9.64 2.43
C VAL A 59 -11.10 10.94 2.90
N LEU A 60 -10.48 11.70 1.99
CA LEU A 60 -9.89 12.99 2.35
C LEU A 60 -10.96 13.96 2.88
N ASP A 61 -12.15 14.02 2.26
CA ASP A 61 -13.26 14.85 2.70
C ASP A 61 -13.86 14.40 4.05
N PHE A 62 -13.79 13.10 4.36
CA PHE A 62 -14.23 12.54 5.64
C PHE A 62 -13.23 12.80 6.77
N VAL A 63 -11.94 12.83 6.45
CA VAL A 63 -10.82 12.92 7.40
C VAL A 63 -10.37 14.37 7.60
N SER A 64 -10.53 15.24 6.60
CA SER A 64 -10.20 16.67 6.65
C SER A 64 -10.87 17.47 7.78
N PRO A 65 -12.08 17.16 8.26
CA PRO A 65 -12.66 17.83 9.43
C PRO A 65 -11.99 17.46 10.76
N TRP A 66 -11.30 16.32 10.81
CA TRP A 66 -10.74 15.72 12.03
C TRP A 66 -9.21 15.80 12.09
N LEU A 67 -8.53 15.91 10.94
CA LEU A 67 -7.07 15.97 10.85
C LEU A 67 -6.57 17.34 10.35
N PRO A 68 -5.44 17.83 10.86
CA PRO A 68 -4.80 19.05 10.35
C PRO A 68 -4.35 18.85 8.89
N GLN A 69 -4.42 19.92 8.09
CA GLN A 69 -4.16 19.93 6.64
C GLN A 69 -2.85 19.20 6.25
N PHE A 70 -1.79 19.36 7.04
CA PHE A 70 -0.49 18.71 6.80
C PHE A 70 -0.57 17.17 6.83
N LEU A 71 -1.39 16.61 7.73
CA LEU A 71 -1.60 15.16 7.79
C LEU A 71 -2.48 14.67 6.63
N VAL A 72 -3.45 15.48 6.21
CA VAL A 72 -4.30 15.19 5.05
C VAL A 72 -3.47 15.13 3.77
N ASP A 73 -2.56 16.09 3.57
CA ASP A 73 -1.62 16.11 2.44
C ASP A 73 -0.64 14.93 2.48
N ALA A 74 -0.15 14.54 3.67
CA ALA A 74 0.68 13.35 3.82
C ALA A 74 -0.07 12.06 3.47
N VAL A 75 -1.33 11.92 3.91
CA VAL A 75 -2.19 10.77 3.59
C VAL A 75 -2.51 10.72 2.09
N ALA A 76 -2.78 11.88 1.48
CA ALA A 76 -2.97 11.98 0.04
C ALA A 76 -1.71 11.56 -0.73
N SER A 77 -0.52 11.93 -0.23
CA SER A 77 0.77 11.56 -0.84
C SER A 77 1.14 10.07 -0.70
N ILE A 78 0.60 9.39 0.32
CA ILE A 78 0.78 7.96 0.59
C ILE A 78 -0.17 7.08 -0.23
N SER A 79 -1.11 7.68 -0.96
CA SER A 79 -2.19 6.88 -1.53
C SER A 79 -1.76 5.99 -2.69
N PHE A 80 -1.91 4.68 -2.46
CA PHE A 80 -1.62 3.61 -3.41
C PHE A 80 -2.30 3.83 -4.77
N ILE A 81 -3.54 4.30 -4.77
CA ILE A 81 -4.32 4.44 -6.01
C ILE A 81 -3.79 5.56 -6.90
N THR A 82 -3.21 6.62 -6.33
CA THR A 82 -2.65 7.74 -7.10
C THR A 82 -1.33 7.35 -7.77
N HIS A 83 -0.49 6.59 -7.07
CA HIS A 83 0.74 6.02 -7.63
C HIS A 83 0.42 4.93 -8.67
N PHE A 84 -0.58 4.08 -8.39
CA PHE A 84 -1.02 3.04 -9.31
C PHE A 84 -1.65 3.61 -10.60
N ASP A 85 -2.43 4.69 -10.51
CA ASP A 85 -3.01 5.36 -11.69
C ASP A 85 -1.92 6.03 -12.55
N SER A 86 -0.88 6.58 -11.91
CA SER A 86 0.28 7.15 -12.61
C SER A 86 1.09 6.09 -13.36
N ILE A 87 1.37 4.96 -12.70
CA ILE A 87 2.03 3.80 -13.32
C ILE A 87 1.17 3.21 -14.46
N SER A 88 -0.15 3.10 -14.26
CA SER A 88 -1.08 2.51 -15.23
C SER A 88 -1.24 3.35 -16.51
N LYS A 89 -0.82 4.61 -16.51
CA LYS A 89 -0.76 5.49 -17.69
C LYS A 89 0.54 5.34 -18.49
N GLY A 90 1.40 4.39 -18.12
CA GLY A 90 2.68 4.12 -18.80
C GLY A 90 3.85 4.98 -18.34
N VAL A 91 3.65 5.81 -17.31
CA VAL A 91 4.73 6.61 -16.71
C VAL A 91 5.24 5.85 -15.50
N ILE A 92 6.28 5.05 -15.70
CA ILE A 92 6.99 4.41 -14.57
C ILE A 92 7.93 5.46 -13.97
N ASP A 93 7.46 6.18 -12.95
CA ASP A 93 8.30 7.09 -12.18
C ASP A 93 9.10 6.29 -11.13
N LEU A 94 10.38 6.64 -10.96
CA LEU A 94 11.24 6.05 -9.92
C LEU A 94 10.68 6.32 -8.52
N ARG A 95 9.97 7.45 -8.33
CA ARG A 95 9.30 7.80 -7.09
C ARG A 95 8.27 6.74 -6.69
N ASP A 96 7.47 6.28 -7.65
CA ASP A 96 6.41 5.32 -7.36
C ASP A 96 7.00 3.96 -7.00
N LEU A 97 8.03 3.54 -7.75
CA LEU A 97 8.76 2.31 -7.48
C LEU A 97 9.43 2.32 -6.10
N LEU A 98 10.04 3.45 -5.74
CA LEU A 98 10.67 3.64 -4.42
C LEU A 98 9.63 3.65 -3.30
N PHE A 99 8.46 4.25 -3.52
CA PHE A 99 7.37 4.24 -2.54
C PHE A 99 6.92 2.81 -2.23
N PHE A 100 6.57 2.02 -3.25
CA PHE A 100 6.18 0.62 -3.06
C PHE A 100 7.31 -0.22 -2.47
N GLY A 101 8.55 -0.05 -2.96
CA GLY A 101 9.72 -0.77 -2.47
C GLY A 101 10.01 -0.50 -0.99
N LEU A 102 10.00 0.77 -0.58
CA LEU A 102 10.19 1.17 0.82
C LEU A 102 9.07 0.64 1.70
N LEU A 103 7.82 0.75 1.26
CA LEU A 103 6.68 0.26 2.02
C LEU A 103 6.74 -1.25 2.24
N ILE A 104 7.05 -2.02 1.18
CA ILE A 104 7.26 -3.47 1.28
C ILE A 104 8.40 -3.78 2.25
N GLY A 105 9.55 -3.10 2.09
CA GLY A 105 10.74 -3.30 2.91
C GLY A 105 10.48 -3.02 4.40
N ILE A 106 9.82 -1.91 4.72
CA ILE A 106 9.49 -1.51 6.09
C ILE A 106 8.56 -2.53 6.74
N PHE A 107 7.49 -2.96 6.05
CA PHE A 107 6.54 -3.93 6.60
C PHE A 107 7.13 -5.33 6.76
N LEU A 108 7.98 -5.79 5.83
CA LEU A 108 8.70 -7.04 5.99
C LEU A 108 9.71 -6.99 7.13
N TYR A 109 10.45 -5.88 7.25
CA TYR A 109 11.35 -5.67 8.38
C TYR A 109 10.60 -5.67 9.72
N ALA A 110 9.48 -4.94 9.80
CA ALA A 110 8.61 -4.94 10.97
C ALA A 110 8.08 -6.35 11.29
N THR A 111 7.72 -7.13 10.27
CA THR A 111 7.32 -8.54 10.43
C THR A 111 8.41 -9.35 11.11
N THR A 112 9.66 -9.25 10.66
CA THR A 112 10.81 -9.94 11.26
C THR A 112 10.99 -9.54 12.73
N VAL A 113 10.96 -8.23 13.03
CA VAL A 113 11.08 -7.72 14.40
C VAL A 113 9.99 -8.27 15.31
N VAL A 114 8.73 -8.28 14.85
CA VAL A 114 7.60 -8.82 15.62
C VAL A 114 7.77 -10.32 15.89
N ILE A 115 8.26 -11.07 14.91
CA ILE A 115 8.52 -12.52 15.06
C ILE A 115 9.66 -12.74 16.08
N GLU A 116 10.74 -11.96 16.01
CA GLU A 116 11.86 -12.07 16.94
C GLU A 116 11.44 -11.73 18.38
N MET A 117 10.64 -10.68 18.58
CA MET A 117 10.10 -10.32 19.89
C MET A 117 9.27 -11.46 20.49
N LYS A 118 8.37 -12.07 19.71
CA LYS A 118 7.57 -13.22 20.16
C LYS A 118 8.37 -14.48 20.40
N LYS A 119 9.57 -14.60 19.83
CA LYS A 119 10.47 -15.74 20.06
C LYS A 119 11.25 -15.59 21.37
N ALA A 120 11.39 -14.36 21.88
CA ALA A 120 12.06 -14.06 23.13
C ALA A 120 11.16 -14.21 24.37
N ASP A 121 9.82 -14.20 24.17
CA ASP A 121 8.80 -14.56 25.17
C ASP A 121 8.55 -16.09 25.23
#